data_AF-A0A662RIV6-F1
#
_entry.id   AF-A0A662RIV6-F1
#
_cell.length_a   1.000
_cell.length_b   1.000
_cell.length_c   1.000
_cell.angle_alpha   90.00
_cell.angle_beta   90.00
_cell.angle_gamma   90.00
#
_symmetry.space_group_name_H-M   'P 1'
#
loop_
_entity.id
_entity.type
_entity.pdbx_description
1 polymer ?
#
loop_
_entity_poly.entity_id
_entity_poly.type
_entity_poly.pdbx_seq_one_letter_code
_entity_poly.pdbx_strand_id
1 'polypeptide(L)'
;MKQATYLFAITAVLLILASAGCITDQSADETVHTPPATSAASLAPHPNATEIAPAEILGMNRVVVSTGTDALQRVKESHIGSIENIEDLAIIHYHGEGEGFLTLWTTLYKNETLANDETEKMVIGIRKFGGDWESTLEEITIDGTTVYRIAPDDMPQYFWVDGAWVFYIKPHNLTPEEVTQIILAIP
;
A
#
# COMPACT_ATOMS: atom_id res chain seq x y z
N MET A 1 -3.22 18.85 31.53
CA MET A 1 -2.77 17.46 31.72
C MET A 1 -3.93 16.57 32.15
N LYS A 2 -4.51 15.81 31.22
CA LYS A 2 -5.33 14.63 31.50
C LYS A 2 -5.06 13.64 30.37
N GLN A 3 -4.25 12.63 30.66
CA GLN A 3 -4.06 11.47 29.79
C GLN A 3 -5.32 10.61 29.91
N ALA A 4 -6.00 10.38 28.79
CA ALA A 4 -7.04 9.37 28.69
C ALA A 4 -6.41 8.13 28.05
N THR A 5 -6.07 7.17 28.90
CA THR A 5 -5.60 5.84 28.50
C THR A 5 -6.81 5.05 28.01
N TYR A 6 -6.97 4.89 26.70
CA TYR A 6 -7.96 3.97 26.14
C TYR A 6 -7.29 2.61 25.90
N LEU A 7 -7.55 1.67 26.81
CA LEU A 7 -7.30 0.24 26.61
C LEU A 7 -8.35 -0.28 25.61
N PHE A 8 -7.95 -0.65 24.41
CA PHE A 8 -8.77 -1.47 23.52
C PHE A 8 -8.52 -2.95 23.81
N ALA A 9 -9.50 -3.61 24.41
CA ALA A 9 -9.53 -5.06 24.54
C ALA A 9 -9.96 -5.66 23.19
N ILE A 10 -9.07 -6.38 22.53
CA ILE A 10 -9.37 -7.13 21.29
C ILE A 10 -9.65 -8.57 21.68
N THR A 11 -10.91 -8.98 21.57
CA THR A 11 -11.34 -10.37 21.73
C THR A 11 -11.02 -11.13 20.44
N ALA A 12 -9.96 -11.94 20.46
CA ALA A 12 -9.62 -12.83 19.34
C ALA A 12 -10.59 -14.01 19.28
N VAL A 13 -11.31 -14.16 18.18
CA VAL A 13 -12.12 -15.35 17.88
C VAL A 13 -11.24 -16.33 17.09
N LEU A 14 -10.86 -17.43 17.76
CA LEU A 14 -10.20 -18.58 17.15
C LEU A 14 -11.25 -19.41 16.39
N LEU A 15 -11.07 -19.57 15.08
CA LEU A 15 -11.82 -20.53 14.27
C LEU A 15 -10.90 -21.69 13.87
N ILE A 16 -11.20 -22.84 14.47
CA ILE A 16 -10.59 -24.14 14.20
C ILE A 16 -11.23 -24.71 12.93
N LEU A 17 -10.42 -25.04 11.93
CA LEU A 17 -10.81 -25.96 10.87
C LEU A 17 -9.80 -27.10 10.80
N ALA A 18 -10.20 -28.24 11.33
CA ALA A 18 -9.59 -29.53 11.05
C ALA A 18 -10.61 -30.37 10.27
N SER A 19 -10.23 -30.86 9.10
CA SER A 19 -10.58 -32.22 8.67
C SER A 19 -9.57 -32.71 7.64
N ALA A 20 -9.14 -33.94 7.88
CA ALA A 20 -8.18 -34.70 7.09
C ALA A 20 -8.78 -35.21 5.77
N GLY A 21 -7.88 -35.57 4.85
CA GLY A 21 -8.20 -36.35 3.66
C GLY A 21 -6.94 -36.81 2.93
N CYS A 22 -6.23 -37.78 3.47
CA CYS A 22 -5.28 -38.59 2.70
C CYS A 22 -6.05 -39.71 1.99
N ILE A 23 -6.07 -39.73 0.66
CA ILE A 23 -6.18 -40.96 -0.14
C ILE A 23 -5.32 -40.78 -1.41
N THR A 24 -4.27 -41.59 -1.49
CA THR A 24 -3.55 -41.96 -2.73
C THR A 24 -4.44 -42.81 -3.61
N ASP A 25 -4.50 -42.54 -4.91
CA ASP A 25 -4.29 -43.61 -5.89
C ASP A 25 -3.88 -43.12 -7.29
N GLN A 26 -3.15 -44.02 -7.94
CA GLN A 26 -2.34 -43.91 -9.15
C GLN A 26 -3.16 -44.26 -10.41
N SER A 27 -3.02 -43.51 -11.50
CA SER A 27 -3.17 -44.04 -12.88
C SER A 27 -2.55 -43.08 -13.90
N ALA A 28 -1.68 -43.64 -14.71
CA ALA A 28 -1.02 -43.03 -15.86
C ALA A 28 -1.99 -42.90 -17.04
N ASP A 29 -1.86 -41.82 -17.82
CA ASP A 29 -1.88 -41.95 -19.27
C ASP A 29 -1.14 -40.78 -19.94
N GLU A 30 -0.44 -41.11 -21.02
CA GLU A 30 0.45 -40.25 -21.81
C GLU A 30 -0.34 -39.24 -22.64
N THR A 31 0.11 -37.98 -22.68
CA THR A 31 0.27 -37.17 -23.90
C THR A 31 0.86 -35.81 -23.53
N VAL A 32 2.19 -35.72 -23.53
CA VAL A 32 2.91 -34.46 -23.32
C VAL A 32 2.83 -33.63 -24.60
N HIS A 33 1.76 -32.84 -24.74
CA HIS A 33 1.78 -31.64 -25.56
C HIS A 33 2.41 -30.52 -24.72
N THR A 34 3.69 -30.24 -24.98
CA THR A 34 4.38 -29.07 -24.44
C THR A 34 3.74 -27.81 -25.01
N PRO A 35 3.16 -26.91 -24.18
CA PRO A 35 2.86 -25.55 -24.64
C PRO A 35 4.19 -24.84 -24.92
N PRO A 36 4.24 -23.91 -25.90
CA PRO A 36 5.45 -23.13 -26.11
C PRO A 36 5.76 -22.39 -24.81
N ALA A 37 7.01 -22.49 -24.36
CA ALA A 37 7.52 -21.77 -23.21
C ALA A 37 7.18 -20.28 -23.42
N THR A 38 6.20 -19.79 -22.66
CA THR A 38 6.03 -18.36 -22.44
C THR A 38 7.37 -17.88 -21.95
N SER A 39 8.07 -17.15 -22.82
CA SER A 39 9.27 -16.42 -22.49
C SER A 39 8.93 -15.61 -21.25
N ALA A 40 9.47 -16.04 -20.10
CA ALA A 40 9.49 -15.20 -18.92
C ALA A 40 10.32 -14.00 -19.34
N ALA A 41 9.65 -12.93 -19.77
CA ALA A 41 10.26 -11.63 -19.88
C ALA A 41 10.91 -11.40 -18.53
N SER A 42 12.24 -11.47 -18.51
CA SER A 42 13.04 -11.10 -17.36
C SER A 42 12.82 -9.62 -17.17
N LEU A 43 11.77 -9.28 -16.42
CA LEU A 43 11.54 -7.93 -15.92
C LEU A 43 12.83 -7.54 -15.21
N ALA A 44 13.41 -6.42 -15.62
CA ALA A 44 14.52 -5.84 -14.87
C ALA A 44 14.08 -5.75 -13.40
N PRO A 45 14.96 -6.09 -12.44
CA PRO A 45 14.59 -6.03 -11.04
C PRO A 45 14.09 -4.63 -10.70
N HIS A 46 12.94 -4.55 -10.03
CA HIS A 46 12.41 -3.28 -9.53
C HIS A 46 13.44 -2.64 -8.58
N PRO A 47 13.53 -1.29 -8.53
CA PRO A 47 14.27 -0.64 -7.45
C PRO A 47 13.68 -1.06 -6.10
N ASN A 48 14.47 -1.03 -5.03
CA ASN A 48 13.90 -1.30 -3.70
C ASN A 48 12.94 -0.17 -3.29
N ALA A 49 12.10 -0.42 -2.29
CA ALA A 49 11.06 0.52 -1.85
C ALA A 49 11.60 1.89 -1.42
N THR A 50 12.87 1.98 -1.00
CA THR A 50 13.47 3.29 -0.68
C THR A 50 13.94 4.06 -1.90
N GLU A 51 14.31 3.37 -2.98
CA GLU A 51 14.93 3.92 -4.17
C GLU A 51 13.93 4.47 -5.19
N ILE A 52 12.69 3.95 -5.19
CA ILE A 52 11.61 4.47 -6.06
C ILE A 52 11.19 5.89 -5.67
N ALA A 53 11.35 6.26 -4.40
CA ALA A 53 10.97 7.57 -3.89
C ALA A 53 12.05 8.63 -4.22
N PRO A 54 11.69 9.82 -4.73
CA PRO A 54 12.64 10.91 -5.02
C PRO A 54 13.52 11.29 -3.82
N ALA A 55 14.76 11.70 -4.05
CA ALA A 55 15.65 12.13 -2.95
C ALA A 55 15.17 13.43 -2.27
N GLU A 56 14.46 14.28 -3.01
CA GLU A 56 13.91 15.56 -2.57
C GLU A 56 12.60 15.82 -3.30
N ILE A 57 11.61 16.39 -2.60
CA ILE A 57 10.35 16.86 -3.18
C ILE A 57 10.04 18.24 -2.58
N LEU A 58 9.86 19.25 -3.43
CA LEU A 58 9.51 20.62 -3.02
C LEU A 58 10.44 21.19 -1.92
N GLY A 59 11.76 20.96 -2.01
CA GLY A 59 12.72 21.42 -0.99
C GLY A 59 12.75 20.59 0.29
N MET A 60 11.93 19.54 0.40
CA MET A 60 11.94 18.61 1.53
C MET A 60 12.82 17.40 1.22
N ASN A 61 13.70 17.05 2.15
CA ASN A 61 14.64 15.94 2.00
C ASN A 61 14.01 14.61 2.40
N ARG A 62 14.31 13.55 1.65
CA ARG A 62 13.90 12.18 1.95
C ARG A 62 14.64 11.63 3.18
N VAL A 63 13.88 11.14 4.15
CA VAL A 63 14.38 10.38 5.31
C VAL A 63 13.66 9.05 5.38
N VAL A 64 14.43 7.96 5.27
CA VAL A 64 13.90 6.60 5.42
C VAL A 64 13.67 6.31 6.91
N VAL A 65 12.43 6.01 7.26
CA VAL A 65 12.01 5.76 8.65
C VAL A 65 12.06 4.27 8.97
N SER A 66 11.59 3.44 8.04
CA SER A 66 11.51 1.99 8.22
C SER A 66 11.47 1.31 6.85
N THR A 67 11.99 0.09 6.75
CA THR A 67 11.98 -0.72 5.52
C THR A 67 11.63 -2.17 5.79
N GLY A 68 11.22 -2.91 4.75
CA GLY A 68 10.98 -4.34 4.78
C GLY A 68 10.05 -4.78 5.90
N THR A 69 10.47 -5.79 6.67
CA THR A 69 9.66 -6.40 7.73
C THR A 69 9.27 -5.42 8.84
N ASP A 70 10.15 -4.48 9.19
CA ASP A 70 9.88 -3.51 10.25
C ASP A 70 8.84 -2.49 9.79
N ALA A 71 8.92 -2.06 8.52
CA ALA A 71 7.88 -1.22 7.94
C ALA A 71 6.55 -1.96 7.89
N LEU A 72 6.54 -3.23 7.48
CA LEU A 72 5.34 -4.04 7.40
C LEU A 72 4.66 -4.20 8.76
N GLN A 73 5.45 -4.43 9.82
CA GLN A 73 4.92 -4.53 11.17
C GLN A 73 4.24 -3.22 11.61
N ARG A 74 4.87 -2.07 11.35
CA ARG A 74 4.31 -0.75 11.66
C ARG A 74 3.02 -0.47 10.89
N VAL A 75 3.01 -0.78 9.60
CA VAL A 75 1.80 -0.57 8.78
C VAL A 75 0.66 -1.44 9.31
N LYS A 76 0.90 -2.72 9.61
CA LYS A 76 -0.10 -3.64 10.19
C LYS A 76 -0.69 -3.15 11.51
N GLU A 77 0.07 -2.43 12.33
CA GLU A 77 -0.43 -1.83 13.57
C GLU A 77 -1.36 -0.64 13.33
N SER A 78 -1.22 0.03 12.19
CA SER A 78 -1.99 1.23 11.82
C SER A 78 -3.09 0.99 10.78
N HIS A 79 -3.07 -0.15 10.10
CA HIS A 79 -3.95 -0.46 8.98
C HIS A 79 -5.16 -1.29 9.42
N ILE A 80 -6.33 -0.97 8.88
CA ILE A 80 -7.56 -1.74 9.08
C ILE A 80 -7.71 -2.71 7.90
N GLY A 81 -7.57 -4.01 8.16
CA GLY A 81 -7.63 -5.07 7.15
C GLY A 81 -6.30 -5.82 7.00
N SER A 82 -6.33 -6.95 6.29
CA SER A 82 -5.11 -7.72 6.02
C SER A 82 -4.27 -7.06 4.94
N ILE A 83 -2.95 -7.15 5.11
CA ILE A 83 -1.96 -6.73 4.13
C ILE A 83 -1.19 -7.98 3.74
N GLU A 84 -1.26 -8.34 2.47
CA GLU A 84 -0.79 -9.61 1.93
C GLU A 84 0.06 -9.38 0.68
N ASN A 85 0.88 -10.38 0.31
CA ASN A 85 1.58 -10.45 -0.97
C ASN A 85 2.55 -9.29 -1.30
N ILE A 86 3.03 -8.57 -0.28
CA ILE A 86 4.06 -7.52 -0.42
C ILE A 86 5.44 -8.16 -0.65
N GLU A 87 6.17 -7.64 -1.63
CA GLU A 87 7.58 -7.99 -1.87
C GLU A 87 8.54 -7.05 -1.12
N ASP A 88 8.24 -5.75 -1.09
CA ASP A 88 9.03 -4.75 -0.34
C ASP A 88 8.15 -3.58 0.11
N LEU A 89 8.57 -2.89 1.17
CA LEU A 89 7.85 -1.78 1.76
C LEU A 89 8.81 -0.79 2.42
N ALA A 90 8.57 0.50 2.24
CA ALA A 90 9.25 1.54 3.00
C ALA A 90 8.27 2.59 3.53
N ILE A 91 8.60 3.10 4.72
CA ILE A 91 7.98 4.29 5.29
C ILE A 91 9.04 5.40 5.22
N ILE A 92 8.68 6.49 4.57
CA ILE A 92 9.56 7.61 4.25
C ILE A 92 8.91 8.88 4.77
N HIS A 93 9.71 9.75 5.38
CA HIS A 93 9.31 11.11 5.69
C HIS A 93 10.04 12.08 4.77
N TYR A 94 9.32 13.10 4.31
CA TYR A 94 9.93 14.29 3.74
C TYR A 94 9.72 15.45 4.70
N HIS A 95 10.80 16.17 5.00
CA HIS A 95 10.77 17.41 5.77
C HIS A 95 11.89 18.36 5.34
N GLY A 96 11.71 19.64 5.58
CA GLY A 96 12.66 20.69 5.23
C GLY A 96 12.69 21.82 6.27
N GLU A 97 13.11 23.01 5.86
CA GLU A 97 13.12 24.19 6.73
C GLU A 97 11.71 24.78 6.98
N GLY A 98 10.74 24.46 6.11
CA GLY A 98 9.34 24.87 6.25
C GLY A 98 8.53 23.99 7.20
N GLU A 99 7.25 24.35 7.40
CA GLU A 99 6.32 23.58 8.25
C GLU A 99 5.68 22.37 7.54
N GLY A 100 5.90 22.25 6.24
CA GLY A 100 5.42 21.14 5.42
C GLY A 100 6.10 19.82 5.79
N PHE A 101 5.30 18.76 5.85
CA PHE A 101 5.77 17.42 6.14
C PHE A 101 4.94 16.40 5.35
N LEU A 102 5.59 15.34 4.88
CA LEU A 102 4.93 14.26 4.15
C LEU A 102 5.36 12.91 4.72
N THR A 103 4.39 12.07 5.07
CA THR A 103 4.63 10.64 5.18
C THR A 103 4.28 9.98 3.84
N LEU A 104 5.22 9.21 3.29
CA LEU A 104 5.05 8.38 2.10
C LEU A 104 5.25 6.91 2.48
N TRP A 105 4.32 6.06 2.06
CA TRP A 105 4.49 4.62 2.03
C TRP A 105 4.64 4.17 0.58
N THR A 106 5.67 3.38 0.32
CA THR A 106 5.96 2.78 -1.00
C THR A 106 5.86 1.28 -0.87
N THR A 107 4.87 0.66 -1.50
CA THR A 107 4.61 -0.78 -1.38
C THR A 107 4.82 -1.45 -2.72
N LEU A 108 5.75 -2.41 -2.78
CA LEU A 108 5.99 -3.21 -3.97
C LEU A 108 5.18 -4.50 -3.90
N TYR A 109 4.46 -4.79 -4.98
CA TYR A 109 3.84 -6.07 -5.24
C TYR A 109 4.55 -6.80 -6.38
N LYS A 110 4.25 -8.09 -6.53
CA LYS A 110 4.82 -8.93 -7.58
C LYS A 110 4.57 -8.41 -9.00
N ASN A 111 3.45 -7.74 -9.23
CA ASN A 111 3.08 -7.17 -10.52
C ASN A 111 1.93 -6.17 -10.36
N GLU A 112 1.65 -5.43 -11.44
CA GLU A 112 0.60 -4.42 -11.51
C GLU A 112 -0.81 -4.96 -11.25
N THR A 113 -1.14 -6.16 -11.72
CA THR A 113 -2.45 -6.76 -11.44
C THR A 113 -2.67 -6.91 -9.94
N LEU A 114 -1.67 -7.42 -9.22
CA LEU A 114 -1.76 -7.58 -7.78
C LEU A 114 -1.81 -6.23 -7.04
N ALA A 115 -1.03 -5.24 -7.49
CA ALA A 115 -1.08 -3.88 -6.92
C ALA A 115 -2.47 -3.23 -7.08
N ASN A 116 -3.09 -3.41 -8.24
CA ASN A 116 -4.47 -2.96 -8.50
C ASN A 116 -5.49 -3.73 -7.65
N ASP A 117 -5.40 -5.06 -7.57
CA ASP A 117 -6.32 -5.88 -6.78
C ASP A 117 -6.28 -5.49 -5.28
N GLU A 118 -5.08 -5.27 -4.73
CA GLU A 118 -4.92 -4.86 -3.32
C GLU A 118 -5.42 -3.43 -3.09
N THR A 119 -5.24 -2.53 -4.06
CA THR A 119 -5.80 -1.17 -4.00
C THR A 119 -7.33 -1.19 -4.08
N GLU A 120 -7.91 -2.02 -4.96
CA GLU A 120 -9.36 -2.19 -5.05
C GLU A 120 -9.93 -2.80 -3.76
N LYS A 121 -9.25 -3.78 -3.15
CA LYS A 121 -9.62 -4.31 -1.83
C LYS A 121 -9.65 -3.21 -0.78
N MET A 122 -8.67 -2.29 -0.78
CA MET A 122 -8.64 -1.16 0.15
C MET A 122 -9.83 -0.22 -0.09
N VAL A 123 -10.13 0.14 -1.34
CA VAL A 123 -11.29 0.97 -1.71
C VAL A 123 -12.61 0.31 -1.27
N ILE A 124 -12.78 -0.99 -1.55
CA ILE A 124 -13.96 -1.76 -1.12
C ILE A 124 -14.04 -1.82 0.41
N GLY A 125 -12.90 -1.99 1.09
CA GLY A 125 -12.80 -1.99 2.54
C GLY A 125 -13.25 -0.66 3.15
N ILE A 126 -12.76 0.47 2.62
CA ILE A 126 -13.18 1.81 3.01
C ILE A 126 -14.68 1.99 2.81
N ARG A 127 -15.21 1.60 1.64
CA ARG A 127 -16.65 1.72 1.36
C ARG A 127 -17.54 0.89 2.28
N LYS A 128 -17.06 -0.24 2.78
CA LYS A 128 -17.87 -1.15 3.61
C LYS A 128 -17.70 -0.92 5.10
N PHE A 129 -16.50 -0.52 5.52
CA PHE A 129 -16.07 -0.56 6.92
C PHE A 129 -15.34 0.72 7.37
N GLY A 130 -15.18 1.71 6.49
CA GLY A 130 -14.35 2.89 6.73
C GLY A 130 -14.97 3.92 7.70
N GLY A 131 -16.25 3.82 8.02
CA GLY A 131 -16.93 4.82 8.86
C GLY A 131 -16.80 6.20 8.24
N ASP A 132 -16.18 7.15 8.95
CA ASP A 132 -15.93 8.51 8.44
C ASP A 132 -15.04 8.56 7.18
N TRP A 133 -14.30 7.49 6.91
CA TRP A 133 -13.44 7.40 5.72
C TRP A 133 -14.28 7.13 4.46
N GLU A 134 -15.42 6.45 4.60
CA GLU A 134 -16.35 6.17 3.49
C GLU A 134 -16.92 7.47 2.93
N SER A 135 -17.35 8.37 3.81
CA SER A 135 -18.04 9.62 3.43
C SER A 135 -17.12 10.63 2.75
N THR A 136 -15.81 10.46 2.88
CA THR A 136 -14.78 11.32 2.31
C THR A 136 -14.00 10.66 1.17
N LEU A 137 -14.36 9.42 0.81
CA LEU A 137 -13.73 8.71 -0.28
C LEU A 137 -14.09 9.34 -1.62
N GLU A 138 -13.08 9.85 -2.30
CA GLU A 138 -13.16 10.47 -3.62
C GLU A 138 -12.19 9.78 -4.57
N GLU A 139 -12.63 9.58 -5.81
CA GLU A 139 -11.76 9.20 -6.91
C GLU A 139 -11.50 10.46 -7.74
N ILE A 140 -10.23 10.84 -7.86
CA ILE A 140 -9.79 12.02 -8.61
C ILE A 140 -8.78 11.60 -9.67
N THR A 141 -8.66 12.39 -10.74
CA THR A 141 -7.67 12.16 -11.80
C THR A 141 -6.61 13.25 -11.76
N ILE A 142 -5.34 12.86 -11.65
CA ILE A 142 -4.18 13.75 -11.69
C ILE A 142 -3.26 13.26 -12.79
N ASP A 143 -3.06 14.05 -13.85
CA ASP A 143 -2.25 13.72 -15.03
C ASP A 143 -2.51 12.32 -15.64
N GLY A 144 -3.78 11.92 -15.67
CA GLY A 144 -4.20 10.62 -16.19
C GLY A 144 -4.12 9.47 -15.18
N THR A 145 -3.51 9.68 -14.02
CA THR A 145 -3.48 8.72 -12.92
C THR A 145 -4.75 8.82 -12.08
N THR A 146 -5.40 7.68 -11.84
CA THR A 146 -6.49 7.58 -10.86
C THR A 146 -5.90 7.60 -9.46
N VAL A 147 -6.24 8.63 -8.70
CA VAL A 147 -5.82 8.80 -7.30
C VAL A 147 -7.06 8.75 -6.42
N TYR A 148 -7.01 7.94 -5.39
CA TYR A 148 -8.04 7.92 -4.36
C TYR A 148 -7.67 8.87 -3.24
N ARG A 149 -8.62 9.68 -2.80
CA ARG A 149 -8.51 10.59 -1.67
C ARG A 149 -9.47 10.15 -0.57
N ILE A 150 -9.01 10.16 0.67
CA ILE A 150 -9.83 10.07 1.88
C ILE A 150 -9.44 11.21 2.82
N ALA A 151 -10.33 11.63 3.72
CA ALA A 151 -10.03 12.70 4.67
C ALA A 151 -10.57 12.37 6.08
N PRO A 152 -10.03 11.34 6.74
CA PRO A 152 -10.41 11.04 8.12
C PRO A 152 -10.03 12.20 9.04
N ASP A 153 -10.96 12.63 9.89
CA ASP A 153 -10.79 13.77 10.79
C ASP A 153 -10.30 15.05 10.08
N ASP A 154 -10.81 15.31 8.87
CA ASP A 154 -10.42 16.43 8.00
C ASP A 154 -8.92 16.47 7.63
N MET A 155 -8.22 15.32 7.71
CA MET A 155 -6.81 15.17 7.35
C MET A 155 -6.67 14.37 6.04
N PRO A 156 -6.54 15.05 4.88
CA PRO A 156 -6.49 14.38 3.58
C PRO A 156 -5.32 13.40 3.45
N GLN A 157 -5.60 12.25 2.86
CA GLN A 157 -4.66 11.18 2.53
C GLN A 157 -4.96 10.71 1.11
N TYR A 158 -3.92 10.24 0.42
CA TYR A 158 -4.04 9.88 -0.99
C TYR A 158 -3.34 8.55 -1.24
N PHE A 159 -3.89 7.76 -2.15
CA PHE A 159 -3.24 6.54 -2.60
C PHE A 159 -3.57 6.23 -4.06
N TRP A 160 -2.62 5.61 -4.74
CA TRP A 160 -2.74 5.23 -6.16
C TRP A 160 -1.78 4.09 -6.49
N VAL A 161 -1.96 3.55 -7.69
CA VAL A 161 -1.13 2.51 -8.28
C VAL A 161 -0.32 3.12 -9.41
N ASP A 162 0.96 2.78 -9.49
CA ASP A 162 1.76 2.91 -10.72
C ASP A 162 2.57 1.63 -10.94
N GLY A 163 2.29 0.93 -12.04
CA GLY A 163 2.82 -0.40 -12.30
C GLY A 163 2.63 -1.34 -11.11
N ALA A 164 3.72 -1.95 -10.64
CA ALA A 164 3.71 -2.88 -9.50
C ALA A 164 3.73 -2.19 -8.12
N TRP A 165 3.69 -0.85 -8.08
CA TRP A 165 3.77 -0.06 -6.86
C TRP A 165 2.40 0.45 -6.42
N VAL A 166 2.19 0.44 -5.11
CA VAL A 166 1.14 1.21 -4.46
C VAL A 166 1.80 2.28 -3.61
N PHE A 167 1.38 3.52 -3.84
CA PHE A 167 1.81 4.67 -3.08
C PHE A 167 0.68 5.14 -2.18
N TYR A 168 1.02 5.50 -0.96
CA TYR A 168 0.11 6.14 -0.02
C TYR A 168 0.82 7.33 0.61
N ILE A 169 0.18 8.49 0.61
CA ILE A 169 0.72 9.70 1.22
C ILE A 169 -0.22 10.28 2.26
N LYS A 170 0.39 10.82 3.32
CA LYS A 170 -0.26 11.64 4.33
C LYS A 170 0.46 13.00 4.40
N PRO A 171 -0.04 14.02 3.69
CA PRO A 171 0.48 15.37 3.79
C PRO A 171 0.10 16.03 5.12
N HIS A 172 0.99 16.88 5.62
CA HIS A 172 0.80 17.71 6.80
C HIS A 172 1.26 19.13 6.48
N ASN A 173 0.38 20.11 6.69
CA ASN A 173 0.63 21.53 6.39
C ASN A 173 1.08 21.79 4.94
N LEU A 174 0.49 21.06 3.99
CA LEU A 174 0.73 21.23 2.55
C LEU A 174 -0.56 21.65 1.87
N THR A 175 -0.44 22.58 0.94
CA THR A 175 -1.55 23.06 0.11
C THR A 175 -1.99 22.00 -0.92
N PRO A 176 -3.23 22.04 -1.41
CA PRO A 176 -3.68 21.13 -2.48
C PRO A 176 -2.80 21.16 -3.73
N GLU A 177 -2.27 22.34 -4.10
CA GLU A 177 -1.35 22.50 -5.22
C GLU A 177 -0.02 21.79 -4.97
N GLU A 178 0.55 21.92 -3.77
CA GLU A 178 1.77 21.19 -3.37
C GLU A 178 1.54 19.67 -3.35
N VAL A 179 0.38 19.21 -2.87
CA VAL A 179 0.03 17.78 -2.88
C VAL A 179 -0.05 17.24 -4.31
N THR A 180 -0.63 18.01 -5.23
CA THR A 180 -0.67 17.62 -6.65
C THR A 180 0.75 17.52 -7.23
N GLN A 181 1.64 18.47 -6.92
CA GLN A 181 3.04 18.42 -7.35
C GLN A 181 3.80 17.23 -6.74
N ILE A 182 3.52 16.88 -5.49
CA ILE A 182 4.08 15.69 -4.83
C ILE A 182 3.67 14.42 -5.56
N ILE A 183 2.38 14.27 -5.87
CA ILE A 183 1.86 13.08 -6.57
C ILE A 183 2.52 12.94 -7.95
N LEU A 184 2.70 14.05 -8.69
CA LEU A 184 3.38 14.05 -9.98
C LEU A 184 4.89 13.80 -9.91
N ALA A 185 5.51 14.01 -8.75
CA ALA A 185 6.95 13.81 -8.56
C ALA A 185 7.30 12.37 -8.16
N ILE A 186 6.33 11.64 -7.62
CA ILE A 186 6.47 10.21 -7.30
C ILE A 186 6.18 9.43 -8.60
N PRO A 187 7.01 8.43 -8.96
CA PRO A 187 6.86 7.68 -10.20
C PRO A 187 5.46 7.10 -10.42
#